data_AF-A0AAF0QQ88-F1
#
_entry.id   AF-A0AAF0QQ88-F1
#
_cell.length_a   1.000
_cell.length_b   1.000
_cell.length_c   1.000
_cell.angle_alpha   90.00
_cell.angle_beta   90.00
_cell.angle_gamma   90.00
#
_symmetry.space_group_name_H-M   'P 1'
#
loop_
_entity.id
_entity.type
_entity.pdbx_description
1 polymer ?
#
loop_
_entity_poly.entity_id
_entity_poly.type
_entity_poly.pdbx_seq_one_letter_code
_entity_poly.pdbx_strand_id
1 'polypeptide(L)'
;MEALKISTCFPPFHFNLKTPRFSRIICEKKPNFSFSLNHQQPHKSRFNLFTTNIFNSTNEPQQLLPNYEQEISTKNEKNQEKEKFDWYAQWYPIMPLSELDKRRPHGKKVMGIDLVVWWDKILEEWRVMDDACSHRLAPLSQGRIDQWGRLQCVYHGWCFSGSGDCKFIPQAPRDKPHVHTSKRACVAVYPSFVQNDILWFWPNTDTLYKDIHLRKTPPYIPLLDDLTSYAKTTLVRDIPYGYEFLIENLMDPSHVNYAHHGIMKIGKIEVPNR
;
A
#
# COMPACT_ATOMS: atom_id res chain seq x y z
N MET A 1 -37.18 -47.98 -39.95
CA MET A 1 -38.29 -48.24 -39.01
C MET A 1 -38.16 -47.19 -37.92
N GLU A 2 -38.70 -45.99 -38.17
CA GLU A 2 -40.04 -45.53 -37.70
C GLU A 2 -40.09 -45.41 -36.17
N ALA A 3 -40.08 -44.18 -35.65
CA ALA A 3 -41.25 -43.38 -35.22
C ALA A 3 -41.59 -43.69 -33.74
N LEU A 4 -41.71 -42.71 -32.85
CA LEU A 4 -42.89 -41.84 -32.76
C LEU A 4 -42.60 -40.54 -32.01
N LYS A 5 -43.16 -39.46 -32.57
CA LYS A 5 -43.46 -38.17 -31.95
C LYS A 5 -44.73 -38.31 -31.09
N ILE A 6 -44.82 -37.59 -29.97
CA ILE A 6 -46.11 -37.05 -29.49
C ILE A 6 -45.90 -35.60 -29.02
N SER A 7 -46.76 -34.75 -29.53
CA SER A 7 -46.97 -33.34 -29.25
C SER A 7 -48.24 -33.21 -28.40
N THR A 8 -48.30 -32.26 -27.45
CA THR A 8 -49.52 -31.51 -27.10
C THR A 8 -49.17 -30.21 -26.35
N CYS A 9 -50.09 -29.25 -26.50
CA CYS A 9 -49.93 -27.81 -26.30
C CYS A 9 -50.21 -27.28 -24.88
N PHE A 10 -49.67 -26.07 -24.67
CA PHE A 10 -49.81 -25.00 -23.65
C PHE A 10 -51.08 -24.88 -22.77
N PRO A 11 -50.95 -24.17 -21.62
CA PRO A 11 -51.35 -22.76 -21.55
C PRO A 11 -50.28 -21.81 -20.98
N PRO A 12 -50.43 -20.48 -21.15
CA PRO A 12 -49.37 -19.49 -20.94
C PRO A 12 -49.35 -18.98 -19.50
N PHE A 13 -48.18 -19.01 -18.86
CA PHE A 13 -47.96 -18.26 -17.62
C PHE A 13 -47.56 -16.82 -17.95
N HIS A 14 -48.52 -15.91 -17.77
CA HIS A 14 -48.29 -14.47 -17.71
C HIS A 14 -47.43 -14.12 -16.49
N PHE A 15 -46.13 -13.91 -16.68
CA PHE A 15 -45.33 -13.16 -15.73
C PHE A 15 -45.44 -11.67 -16.03
N ASN A 16 -46.15 -10.98 -15.14
CA ASN A 16 -46.31 -9.54 -15.15
C ASN A 16 -44.96 -8.89 -14.77
N LEU A 17 -44.24 -8.42 -15.79
CA LEU A 17 -43.05 -7.59 -15.65
C LEU A 17 -43.43 -6.26 -14.99
N LYS A 18 -43.21 -6.14 -13.67
CA LYS A 18 -43.03 -4.84 -13.04
C LYS A 18 -41.58 -4.44 -13.18
N THR A 19 -41.30 -3.66 -14.23
CA THR A 19 -40.05 -2.92 -14.42
C THR A 19 -39.85 -1.93 -13.27
N PRO A 20 -38.74 -1.95 -12.52
CA PRO A 20 -38.35 -0.82 -11.71
C PRO A 20 -37.85 0.30 -12.64
N ARG A 21 -38.50 1.46 -12.57
CA ARG A 21 -38.05 2.71 -13.22
C ARG A 21 -36.68 3.10 -12.64
N PHE A 22 -35.62 2.81 -13.38
CA PHE A 22 -34.35 3.52 -13.22
C PHE A 22 -34.49 4.90 -13.89
N SER A 23 -34.41 5.95 -13.08
CA SER A 23 -34.21 7.31 -13.57
C SER A 23 -32.90 7.36 -14.35
N ARG A 24 -33.00 7.81 -15.61
CA ARG A 24 -31.86 8.10 -16.49
C ARG A 24 -31.02 9.19 -15.83
N ILE A 25 -29.84 8.84 -15.32
CA ILE A 25 -28.76 9.80 -15.14
C ILE A 25 -28.01 9.86 -16.47
N ILE A 26 -27.92 11.08 -16.98
CA ILE A 26 -27.35 11.47 -18.25
C ILE A 26 -25.88 11.05 -18.28
N CYS A 27 -25.53 10.23 -19.27
CA CYS A 27 -24.16 9.95 -19.66
C CYS A 27 -23.62 11.21 -20.36
N GLU A 28 -22.90 12.05 -19.62
CA GLU A 28 -22.12 13.12 -20.23
C GLU A 28 -20.90 12.52 -20.96
N LYS A 29 -20.79 12.91 -22.23
CA LYS A 29 -19.71 12.56 -23.14
C LYS A 29 -18.37 12.95 -22.53
N LYS A 30 -17.42 12.01 -22.48
CA LYS A 30 -16.00 12.33 -22.29
C LYS A 30 -15.53 13.24 -23.43
N PRO A 31 -14.83 14.36 -23.16
CA PRO A 31 -14.14 15.09 -24.21
C PRO A 31 -12.95 14.25 -24.72
N ASN A 32 -12.92 13.99 -26.02
CA ASN A 32 -11.77 13.43 -26.72
C ASN A 32 -10.66 14.48 -26.75
N PHE A 33 -9.66 14.34 -25.88
CA PHE A 33 -8.38 15.02 -26.07
C PHE A 33 -7.43 14.07 -26.80
N SER A 34 -7.24 14.30 -28.10
CA SER A 34 -6.17 13.69 -28.87
C SER A 34 -4.85 14.38 -28.52
N PHE A 35 -4.02 13.76 -27.69
CA PHE A 35 -2.63 14.18 -27.56
C PHE A 35 -1.81 13.49 -28.66
N SER A 36 -1.38 14.30 -29.64
CA SER A 36 -0.40 13.89 -30.64
C SER A 36 0.95 13.70 -29.96
N LEU A 37 1.53 12.50 -30.03
CA LEU A 37 2.89 12.23 -29.60
C LEU A 37 3.86 13.01 -30.51
N ASN A 38 4.35 14.15 -30.04
CA ASN A 38 5.58 14.74 -30.58
C ASN A 38 6.75 14.22 -29.76
N HIS A 39 7.55 13.38 -30.40
CA HIS A 39 8.80 12.84 -29.91
C HIS A 39 9.82 13.99 -29.76
N GLN A 40 10.01 14.48 -28.54
CA GLN A 40 11.14 15.34 -28.19
C GLN A 40 12.22 14.50 -27.51
N GLN A 41 13.45 14.63 -28.02
CA GLN A 41 14.63 13.92 -27.53
C GLN A 41 15.06 14.36 -26.13
N PRO A 42 15.67 13.48 -25.32
CA PRO A 42 16.10 13.84 -23.97
C PRO A 42 17.38 14.70 -24.01
N HIS A 43 17.27 15.92 -23.47
CA HIS A 43 18.42 16.76 -23.15
C HIS A 43 19.22 16.15 -21.98
N LYS A 44 20.52 15.95 -22.20
CA LYS A 44 21.48 15.52 -21.17
C LYS A 44 21.68 16.64 -20.14
N SER A 45 21.22 16.43 -18.91
CA SER A 45 21.64 17.26 -17.76
C SER A 45 22.87 16.63 -17.10
N ARG A 46 23.98 17.38 -17.08
CA ARG A 46 25.19 17.07 -16.31
C ARG A 46 25.00 17.65 -14.90
N PHE A 47 24.79 16.80 -13.90
CA PHE A 47 24.84 17.21 -12.50
C PHE A 47 26.28 17.09 -11.99
N ASN A 48 26.91 18.22 -11.70
CA ASN A 48 28.18 18.28 -10.98
C ASN A 48 27.91 18.11 -9.48
N LEU A 49 28.63 17.19 -8.84
CA LEU A 49 28.65 17.02 -7.39
C LEU A 49 29.28 18.25 -6.72
N PHE A 50 28.59 18.83 -5.75
CA PHE A 50 29.19 19.80 -4.83
C PHE A 50 29.60 19.09 -3.55
N THR A 51 30.92 18.96 -3.36
CA THR A 51 31.55 18.52 -2.11
C THR A 51 31.68 19.73 -1.20
N THR A 52 31.03 19.74 -0.03
CA THR A 52 31.22 20.78 0.98
C THR A 52 32.46 20.48 1.81
N ASN A 53 33.51 21.27 1.63
CA ASN A 53 34.71 21.27 2.46
C ASN A 53 34.47 22.01 3.78
N ILE A 54 34.85 21.35 4.87
CA ILE A 54 34.89 21.89 6.23
C ILE A 54 36.07 22.87 6.32
N PHE A 55 35.79 24.14 6.64
CA PHE A 55 36.81 25.12 6.97
C PHE A 55 36.97 25.20 8.50
N ASN A 56 38.16 24.82 8.98
CA ASN A 56 38.62 25.16 10.33
C ASN A 56 39.32 26.51 10.28
N SER A 57 38.92 27.45 11.15
CA SER A 57 39.68 28.66 11.43
C SER A 57 39.79 28.87 12.94
N THR A 58 41.03 29.05 13.39
CA THR A 58 41.50 29.20 14.77
C THR A 58 41.53 30.67 15.23
N ASN A 59 41.12 30.90 16.50
CA ASN A 59 41.56 31.87 17.54
C ASN A 59 41.63 33.39 17.19
N GLU A 60 41.26 34.40 18.01
CA GLU A 60 41.25 34.59 19.48
C GLU A 60 40.44 35.92 19.85
N PRO A 61 40.44 36.52 21.08
CA PRO A 61 39.25 36.64 21.98
C PRO A 61 38.85 38.07 22.44
N GLN A 62 37.72 38.22 23.15
CA GLN A 62 37.31 39.24 24.17
C GLN A 62 35.78 39.08 24.43
N GLN A 63 35.13 39.18 25.59
CA GLN A 63 35.39 39.63 26.97
C GLN A 63 34.29 39.04 27.92
N LEU A 64 34.59 39.00 29.23
CA LEU A 64 33.87 38.40 30.36
C LEU A 64 32.53 39.04 30.77
N LEU A 65 31.60 38.25 31.33
CA LEU A 65 30.84 38.42 32.62
C LEU A 65 29.80 37.28 32.83
N PRO A 66 29.35 36.96 34.06
CA PRO A 66 29.87 35.82 34.85
C PRO A 66 28.90 34.64 35.11
N ASN A 67 29.53 33.52 35.47
CA ASN A 67 29.03 32.23 35.97
C ASN A 67 27.67 32.23 36.71
N TYR A 68 26.72 31.45 36.18
CA TYR A 68 25.65 30.83 36.97
C TYR A 68 25.44 29.37 36.56
N GLU A 69 26.50 28.58 36.56
CA GLU A 69 26.37 27.12 36.57
C GLU A 69 27.50 26.57 37.43
N GLN A 70 27.15 25.90 38.53
CA GLN A 70 27.80 24.70 39.05
C GLN A 70 27.29 24.45 40.46
N GLU A 71 26.12 23.80 40.57
CA GLU A 71 25.84 22.85 41.67
C GLU A 71 24.55 22.04 41.44
N ILE A 72 24.34 21.55 40.21
CA ILE A 72 23.61 20.28 39.99
C ILE A 72 24.45 19.46 39.03
N SER A 73 25.66 19.18 39.51
CA SER A 73 26.57 18.24 38.92
C SER A 73 26.01 16.83 39.06
N THR A 74 26.16 16.05 37.99
CA THR A 74 26.33 14.59 38.02
C THR A 74 25.11 13.74 38.37
N LYS A 75 24.27 13.46 37.36
CA LYS A 75 23.74 12.08 37.18
C LYS A 75 23.10 11.69 35.83
N ASN A 76 22.93 12.58 34.84
CA ASN A 76 22.18 12.23 33.61
C ASN A 76 22.91 12.46 32.27
N GLU A 77 24.25 12.40 32.23
CA GLU A 77 25.01 12.58 30.98
C GLU A 77 25.63 11.28 30.43
N LYS A 78 24.97 10.14 30.63
CA LYS A 78 25.33 8.90 29.92
C LYS A 78 24.13 8.34 29.18
N ASN A 79 24.24 8.34 27.85
CA ASN A 79 23.41 7.62 26.87
C ASN A 79 22.01 8.17 26.57
N GLN A 80 21.93 9.37 26.00
CA GLN A 80 20.89 9.67 25.02
C GLN A 80 21.55 9.82 23.64
N GLU A 81 22.03 8.70 23.08
CA GLU A 81 22.04 8.60 21.61
C GLU A 81 20.58 8.78 21.20
N LYS A 82 20.26 9.88 20.51
CA LYS A 82 18.93 10.05 19.90
C LYS A 82 18.68 8.80 19.05
N GLU A 83 17.77 7.94 19.51
CA GLU A 83 17.40 6.73 18.79
C GLU A 83 17.01 7.12 17.36
N LYS A 84 17.79 6.65 16.38
CA LYS A 84 17.51 6.90 14.98
C LYS A 84 16.22 6.16 14.63
N PHE A 85 15.24 6.88 14.08
CA PHE A 85 13.99 6.27 13.65
C PHE A 85 14.26 5.19 12.60
N ASP A 86 13.84 3.96 12.90
CA ASP A 86 13.91 2.85 11.95
C ASP A 86 12.64 2.80 11.11
N TRP A 87 12.77 3.25 9.86
CA TRP A 87 11.69 3.25 8.87
C TRP A 87 11.20 1.85 8.51
N TYR A 88 12.03 0.81 8.70
CA TYR A 88 11.68 -0.57 8.36
C TYR A 88 11.05 -1.34 9.54
N ALA A 89 10.97 -0.71 10.72
CA ALA A 89 10.38 -1.27 11.93
C ALA A 89 9.05 -0.57 12.32
N GLN A 90 8.20 -0.29 11.33
CA GLN A 90 6.90 0.38 11.51
C GLN A 90 5.80 -0.27 10.67
N TRP A 91 4.54 -0.04 11.06
CA TRP A 91 3.38 -0.43 10.26
C TRP A 91 3.06 0.63 9.22
N TYR A 92 2.89 0.21 7.97
CA TYR A 92 2.43 1.07 6.88
C TYR A 92 1.13 0.53 6.28
N PRO A 93 0.17 1.40 5.97
CA PRO A 93 -1.05 0.98 5.30
C PRO A 93 -0.73 0.66 3.83
N ILE A 94 -1.25 -0.46 3.33
CA ILE A 94 -1.14 -0.81 1.91
C ILE A 94 -2.39 -0.35 1.16
N MET A 95 -3.55 -0.79 1.61
CA MET A 95 -4.81 -0.59 0.89
C MET A 95 -6.01 -0.85 1.81
N PRO A 96 -7.13 -0.13 1.65
CA PRO A 96 -8.42 -0.53 2.20
C PRO A 96 -8.84 -1.90 1.65
N LEU A 97 -9.49 -2.72 2.48
CA LEU A 97 -9.97 -4.04 2.06
C LEU A 97 -11.01 -3.96 0.93
N SER A 98 -11.80 -2.89 0.90
CA SER A 98 -12.80 -2.64 -0.15
C SER A 98 -12.20 -2.53 -1.56
N GLU A 99 -10.92 -2.21 -1.67
CA GLU A 99 -10.19 -2.06 -2.92
C GLU A 99 -9.46 -3.34 -3.36
N LEU A 100 -9.55 -4.42 -2.57
CA LEU A 100 -8.88 -5.69 -2.83
C LEU A 100 -9.88 -6.78 -3.21
N ASP A 101 -9.69 -7.39 -4.39
CA ASP A 101 -10.49 -8.53 -4.86
C ASP A 101 -9.83 -9.87 -4.51
N LYS A 102 -10.41 -10.63 -3.59
CA LYS A 102 -9.89 -11.95 -3.14
C LYS A 102 -9.64 -12.96 -4.27
N ARG A 103 -10.15 -12.73 -5.49
CA ARG A 103 -9.99 -13.64 -6.63
C ARG A 103 -8.69 -13.47 -7.41
N ARG A 104 -7.95 -12.36 -7.20
CA ARG A 104 -6.73 -12.06 -7.96
C ARG A 104 -5.64 -11.43 -7.08
N PRO A 105 -4.36 -11.58 -7.46
CA PRO A 105 -3.30 -10.82 -6.82
C PRO A 105 -3.31 -9.35 -7.27
N HIS A 106 -2.77 -8.46 -6.43
CA HIS A 106 -2.68 -7.02 -6.68
C HIS A 106 -1.24 -6.56 -6.48
N GLY A 107 -0.72 -5.78 -7.43
CA GLY A 107 0.58 -5.13 -7.30
C GLY A 107 0.43 -3.82 -6.52
N LYS A 108 1.30 -3.60 -5.55
CA LYS A 108 1.38 -2.37 -4.75
C LYS A 108 2.84 -1.99 -4.57
N LYS A 109 3.11 -0.69 -4.44
CA LYS A 109 4.44 -0.18 -4.11
C LYS A 109 4.32 0.70 -2.88
N VAL A 110 5.00 0.33 -1.80
CA VAL A 110 4.99 1.10 -0.55
C VAL A 110 6.43 1.24 -0.07
N MET A 111 6.86 2.46 0.29
CA MET A 111 8.25 2.75 0.67
C MET A 111 9.28 2.30 -0.39
N GLY A 112 8.90 2.31 -1.67
CA GLY A 112 9.74 1.83 -2.77
C GLY A 112 9.81 0.32 -2.94
N ILE A 113 9.20 -0.46 -2.04
CA ILE A 113 9.15 -1.92 -2.08
C ILE A 113 7.98 -2.36 -2.98
N ASP A 114 8.25 -3.20 -3.97
CA ASP A 114 7.24 -3.81 -4.84
C ASP A 114 6.63 -5.04 -4.16
N LEU A 115 5.33 -4.97 -3.91
CA LEU A 115 4.56 -5.94 -3.13
C LEU A 115 3.47 -6.59 -3.97
N VAL A 116 3.31 -7.91 -3.81
CA VAL A 116 2.10 -8.62 -4.23
C VAL A 116 1.20 -8.85 -3.02
N VAL A 117 -0.03 -8.36 -3.12
CA VAL A 117 -1.11 -8.57 -2.15
C VAL A 117 -2.11 -9.55 -2.73
N TRP A 118 -2.34 -10.66 -2.04
CA TRP A 118 -3.23 -11.71 -2.54
C TRP A 118 -3.92 -12.46 -1.40
N TRP A 119 -5.05 -13.09 -1.70
CA TRP A 119 -5.81 -13.87 -0.73
C TRP A 119 -5.35 -15.33 -0.76
N ASP A 120 -4.76 -15.79 0.34
CA ASP A 120 -4.44 -17.20 0.52
C ASP A 120 -5.71 -17.95 0.95
N LYS A 121 -6.23 -18.81 0.06
CA LYS A 121 -7.46 -19.55 0.32
C LYS A 121 -7.29 -20.66 1.35
N ILE A 122 -6.07 -21.09 1.63
CA ILE A 122 -5.78 -22.16 2.60
C ILE A 122 -5.75 -21.56 4.00
N LEU A 123 -5.07 -20.42 4.16
CA LEU A 123 -5.00 -19.71 5.44
C LEU A 123 -6.23 -18.83 5.70
N GLU A 124 -7.03 -18.55 4.66
CA GLU A 124 -8.14 -17.58 4.70
C GLU A 124 -7.70 -16.19 5.16
N GLU A 125 -6.53 -15.76 4.66
CA GLU A 125 -5.89 -14.50 5.06
C GLU A 125 -5.30 -13.76 3.85
N TRP A 126 -5.22 -12.43 3.98
CA TRP A 126 -4.42 -11.62 3.06
C TRP A 126 -2.93 -11.83 3.33
N ARG A 127 -2.17 -12.06 2.26
CA ARG A 127 -0.72 -12.24 2.31
C ARG A 127 -0.03 -11.14 1.50
N VAL A 128 1.11 -10.70 2.01
CA VAL A 128 1.95 -9.67 1.42
C VAL A 128 3.35 -10.24 1.20
N MET A 129 3.82 -10.20 -0.04
CA MET A 129 5.10 -10.79 -0.44
C MET A 129 5.81 -9.87 -1.42
N ASP A 130 7.09 -10.12 -1.70
CA ASP A 130 7.78 -9.47 -2.82
C ASP A 130 7.02 -9.71 -4.13
N ASP A 131 6.83 -8.66 -4.94
CA ASP A 131 6.25 -8.79 -6.28
C ASP A 131 7.27 -9.27 -7.34
N ALA A 132 8.04 -10.31 -6.99
CA ALA A 132 9.08 -10.84 -7.86
C ALA A 132 9.17 -12.35 -7.73
N CYS A 133 8.91 -13.06 -8.83
CA CYS A 133 9.07 -14.50 -8.87
C CYS A 133 10.55 -14.88 -8.73
N SER A 134 10.87 -15.73 -7.75
CA SER A 134 12.25 -16.20 -7.47
C SER A 134 12.95 -16.89 -8.66
N HIS A 135 12.21 -17.31 -9.69
CA HIS A 135 12.77 -17.90 -10.89
C HIS A 135 13.42 -16.86 -11.83
N ARG A 136 12.66 -15.85 -12.29
CA ARG A 136 13.10 -14.85 -13.29
C ARG A 136 12.50 -13.46 -13.06
N LEU A 137 12.16 -13.14 -11.82
CA LEU A 137 11.69 -11.83 -11.35
C LEU A 137 10.42 -11.32 -12.05
N ALA A 138 9.66 -12.20 -12.70
CA ALA A 138 8.35 -11.83 -13.24
C ALA A 138 7.43 -11.38 -12.10
N PRO A 139 6.66 -10.28 -12.27
CA PRO A 139 5.75 -9.79 -11.24
C PRO A 139 4.68 -10.84 -10.93
N LEU A 140 4.59 -11.21 -9.66
CA LEU A 140 3.61 -12.18 -9.17
C LEU A 140 2.19 -11.61 -9.16
N SER A 141 2.08 -10.29 -9.05
CA SER A 141 0.83 -9.53 -9.17
C SER A 141 0.16 -9.66 -10.53
N GLN A 142 0.92 -10.00 -11.58
CA GLN A 142 0.38 -10.31 -12.90
C GLN A 142 -0.04 -11.79 -13.03
N GLY A 143 0.16 -12.57 -11.96
CA GLY A 143 -0.21 -13.97 -11.88
C GLY A 143 -1.69 -14.19 -11.58
N ARG A 144 -1.99 -15.34 -10.95
CA ARG A 144 -3.34 -15.76 -10.59
C ARG A 144 -3.33 -16.62 -9.34
N ILE A 145 -4.49 -16.77 -8.71
CA ILE A 145 -4.69 -17.77 -7.66
C ILE A 145 -5.09 -19.07 -8.36
N ASP A 146 -4.29 -20.13 -8.20
CA ASP A 146 -4.57 -21.42 -8.83
C ASP A 146 -5.75 -22.15 -8.17
N GLN A 147 -6.16 -23.27 -8.76
CA GLN A 147 -7.29 -24.07 -8.25
C GLN A 147 -7.04 -24.68 -6.86
N TRP A 148 -5.79 -24.72 -6.40
CA TRP A 148 -5.42 -25.19 -5.06
C TRP A 148 -5.23 -24.02 -4.08
N GLY A 149 -5.52 -22.79 -4.49
CA GLY A 149 -5.45 -21.62 -3.62
C GLY A 149 -4.05 -21.01 -3.47
N ARG A 150 -3.11 -21.35 -4.36
CA ARG A 150 -1.72 -20.84 -4.31
C ARG A 150 -1.52 -19.68 -5.27
N LEU A 151 -0.54 -18.82 -4.99
CA LEU A 151 -0.14 -17.75 -5.89
C LEU A 151 0.69 -18.34 -7.04
N GLN A 152 0.14 -18.30 -8.26
CA GLN A 152 0.78 -18.84 -9.45
C GLN A 152 1.34 -17.72 -10.34
N CYS A 153 2.65 -17.77 -10.57
CA CYS A 153 3.35 -16.84 -11.44
C CYS A 153 2.86 -16.93 -12.89
N VAL A 154 2.66 -15.77 -13.52
CA VAL A 154 2.21 -15.66 -14.93
C VAL A 154 3.18 -16.29 -15.92
N TYR A 155 4.48 -16.27 -15.62
CA TYR A 155 5.49 -16.59 -16.62
C TYR A 155 5.63 -18.10 -16.86
N HIS A 156 6.08 -18.84 -15.85
CA HIS A 156 6.29 -20.29 -15.96
C HIS A 156 5.37 -21.11 -15.03
N GLY A 157 4.39 -20.46 -14.38
CA GLY A 157 3.41 -21.17 -13.56
C GLY A 157 3.95 -21.71 -12.24
N TRP A 158 5.09 -21.23 -11.75
CA TRP A 158 5.59 -21.55 -10.40
C TRP A 158 4.55 -21.11 -9.37
N CYS A 159 4.21 -21.99 -8.43
CA CYS A 159 3.20 -21.74 -7.40
C CYS A 159 3.85 -21.57 -6.03
N PHE A 160 3.40 -20.56 -5.30
CA PHE A 160 3.89 -20.19 -3.96
C PHE A 160 2.76 -20.25 -2.94
N SER A 161 3.08 -20.64 -1.70
CA SER A 161 2.14 -20.54 -0.57
C SER A 161 2.18 -19.15 0.07
N GLY A 162 1.26 -18.86 1.01
CA GLY A 162 1.30 -17.65 1.83
C GLY A 162 2.54 -17.51 2.72
N SER A 163 3.29 -18.60 2.95
CA SER A 163 4.59 -18.59 3.62
C SER A 163 5.76 -18.33 2.66
N GLY A 164 5.47 -18.07 1.38
CA GLY A 164 6.45 -17.69 0.36
C GLY A 164 7.26 -18.84 -0.21
N ASP A 165 7.08 -20.06 0.31
CA ASP A 165 7.74 -21.24 -0.22
C ASP A 165 7.12 -21.70 -1.54
N CYS A 166 7.99 -22.12 -2.45
CA CYS A 166 7.57 -22.71 -3.71
C CYS A 166 6.97 -24.09 -3.42
N LYS A 167 5.72 -24.29 -3.84
CA LYS A 167 5.00 -25.56 -3.65
C LYS A 167 4.98 -26.41 -4.91
N PHE A 168 5.09 -25.78 -6.08
CA PHE A 168 4.94 -26.49 -7.34
C PHE A 168 5.63 -25.77 -8.48
N ILE A 169 6.33 -26.54 -9.30
CA ILE A 169 7.00 -26.08 -10.52
C ILE A 169 6.51 -27.01 -11.64
N PRO A 170 5.68 -26.52 -12.57
CA PRO A 170 5.07 -27.37 -13.60
C PRO A 170 6.10 -28.11 -14.47
N GLN A 171 7.28 -27.53 -14.67
CA GLN A 171 8.34 -28.07 -15.53
C GLN A 171 9.33 -28.97 -14.78
N ALA A 172 9.22 -29.10 -13.45
CA ALA A 172 10.17 -29.90 -12.68
C ALA A 172 9.90 -31.41 -12.88
N PRO A 173 10.93 -32.21 -13.19
CA PRO A 173 10.78 -33.66 -13.25
C PRO A 173 10.36 -34.22 -11.89
N ARG A 174 9.44 -35.20 -11.89
CA ARG A 174 8.96 -35.83 -10.64
C ARG A 174 10.05 -36.63 -9.92
N ASP A 175 11.00 -37.15 -10.67
CA ASP A 175 12.02 -38.09 -10.19
C ASP A 175 13.33 -37.43 -9.74
N LYS A 176 13.39 -36.09 -9.73
CA LYS A 176 14.56 -35.32 -9.28
C LYS A 176 14.29 -34.65 -7.93
N PRO A 177 15.35 -34.29 -7.17
CA PRO A 177 15.21 -33.51 -5.95
C PRO A 177 14.33 -32.31 -6.21
N HIS A 178 13.30 -32.19 -5.39
CA HIS A 178 12.27 -31.18 -5.53
C HIS A 178 12.87 -29.77 -5.43
N VAL A 179 13.14 -29.11 -6.56
CA VAL A 179 13.70 -27.74 -6.62
C VAL A 179 12.88 -26.75 -5.78
N HIS A 180 11.59 -27.03 -5.59
CA HIS A 180 10.68 -26.27 -4.77
C HIS A 180 11.02 -26.28 -3.26
N THR A 181 11.85 -27.22 -2.77
CA THR A 181 12.33 -27.25 -1.37
C THR A 181 13.54 -26.35 -1.11
N SER A 182 14.16 -25.81 -2.15
CA SER A 182 15.29 -24.89 -2.00
C SER A 182 14.85 -23.53 -1.45
N LYS A 183 15.60 -22.98 -0.49
CA LYS A 183 15.38 -21.61 -0.01
C LYS A 183 15.51 -20.55 -1.11
N ARG A 184 16.28 -20.84 -2.17
CA ARG A 184 16.41 -19.95 -3.34
C ARG A 184 15.16 -19.91 -4.21
N ALA A 185 14.26 -20.88 -4.05
CA ALA A 185 12.97 -20.91 -4.72
C ALA A 185 11.90 -20.16 -3.92
N CYS A 186 12.16 -19.74 -2.67
CA CYS A 186 11.22 -18.97 -1.87
C CYS A 186 11.16 -17.49 -2.30
N VAL A 187 10.05 -16.85 -1.98
CA VAL A 187 9.80 -15.42 -2.12
C VAL A 187 9.68 -14.83 -0.73
N ALA A 188 10.19 -13.62 -0.50
CA ALA A 188 10.13 -13.00 0.81
C ALA A 188 8.67 -12.65 1.18
N VAL A 189 8.35 -12.77 2.46
CA VAL A 189 7.01 -12.54 3.01
C VAL A 189 7.10 -11.49 4.09
N TYR A 190 6.22 -10.51 4.01
CA TYR A 190 6.12 -9.43 4.97
C TYR A 190 5.04 -9.75 6.01
N PRO A 191 5.27 -9.51 7.31
CA PRO A 191 4.21 -9.54 8.29
C PRO A 191 3.10 -8.57 7.87
N SER A 192 1.86 -9.05 7.87
CA SER A 192 0.69 -8.27 7.47
C SER A 192 -0.41 -8.42 8.50
N PHE A 193 -1.19 -7.37 8.70
CA PHE A 193 -2.26 -7.35 9.69
C PHE A 193 -3.43 -6.52 9.18
N VAL A 194 -4.65 -6.99 9.40
CA VAL A 194 -5.87 -6.28 9.04
C VAL A 194 -6.39 -5.57 10.28
N GLN A 195 -6.56 -4.24 10.19
CA GLN A 195 -7.12 -3.43 11.27
C GLN A 195 -7.87 -2.22 10.69
N ASN A 196 -9.04 -1.91 11.26
CA ASN A 196 -9.92 -0.81 10.83
C ASN A 196 -10.22 -0.85 9.31
N ASP A 197 -10.49 -2.04 8.75
CA ASP A 197 -10.71 -2.31 7.31
C ASP A 197 -9.55 -1.91 6.38
N ILE A 198 -8.34 -1.80 6.91
CA ILE A 198 -7.11 -1.53 6.17
C ILE A 198 -6.18 -2.73 6.28
N LEU A 199 -5.58 -3.13 5.16
CA LEU A 199 -4.45 -4.06 5.16
C LEU A 199 -3.16 -3.29 5.43
N TRP A 200 -2.47 -3.66 6.49
CA TRP A 200 -1.17 -3.12 6.89
C TRP A 200 -0.06 -4.12 6.62
N PHE A 201 1.15 -3.63 6.39
CA PHE A 201 2.35 -4.46 6.41
C PHE A 201 3.50 -3.84 7.20
N TRP A 202 4.38 -4.72 7.63
CA TRP A 202 5.64 -4.40 8.27
C TRP A 202 6.76 -4.64 7.26
N PRO A 203 7.52 -3.62 6.82
CA PRO A 203 8.48 -3.71 5.72
C PRO A 203 9.82 -4.36 6.15
N ASN A 204 9.76 -5.46 6.91
CA ASN A 204 10.91 -6.26 7.30
C ASN A 204 10.53 -7.73 7.30
N THR A 205 11.30 -8.54 6.57
CA THR A 205 11.04 -9.97 6.34
C THR A 205 11.78 -10.88 7.31
N ASP A 206 12.52 -10.31 8.28
CA ASP A 206 13.18 -11.11 9.32
C ASP A 206 12.12 -11.90 10.10
N THR A 207 12.41 -13.19 10.29
CA THR A 207 11.61 -14.13 11.07
C THR A 207 11.26 -13.64 12.48
N LEU A 208 12.09 -12.78 13.09
CA LEU A 208 11.81 -12.14 14.38
C LEU A 208 10.52 -11.30 14.37
N TYR A 209 10.14 -10.76 13.21
CA TYR A 209 8.95 -9.92 13.04
C TYR A 209 7.73 -10.69 12.54
N LYS A 210 7.82 -12.01 12.31
CA LYS A 210 6.70 -12.81 11.81
C LYS A 210 5.40 -12.55 12.59
N ASP A 211 5.50 -12.50 13.92
CA ASP A 211 4.38 -12.28 14.83
C ASP A 211 4.41 -10.89 15.48
N ILE A 212 4.97 -9.88 14.78
CA ILE A 212 5.12 -8.52 15.30
C ILE A 212 3.79 -7.89 15.75
N HIS A 213 2.68 -8.27 15.11
CA HIS A 213 1.33 -7.80 15.45
C HIS A 213 0.93 -8.12 16.90
N LEU A 214 1.49 -9.18 17.52
CA LEU A 214 1.24 -9.52 18.93
C LEU A 214 1.94 -8.56 19.91
N ARG A 215 3.04 -7.93 19.49
CA ARG A 215 3.84 -7.02 20.31
C ARG A 215 3.54 -5.56 20.03
N LYS A 216 3.24 -5.25 18.76
CA LYS A 216 2.97 -3.91 18.26
C LYS A 216 1.94 -4.03 17.15
N THR A 217 0.74 -3.52 17.37
CA THR A 217 -0.31 -3.41 16.35
C THR A 217 -0.14 -2.11 15.55
N PRO A 218 -0.77 -2.01 14.37
CA PRO A 218 -0.91 -0.73 13.68
C PRO A 218 -1.66 0.30 14.56
N PRO A 219 -1.55 1.61 14.26
CA PRO A 219 -2.36 2.63 14.94
C PRO A 219 -3.86 2.28 14.90
N TYR A 220 -4.49 2.19 16.08
CA TYR A 220 -5.90 1.84 16.21
C TYR A 220 -6.77 3.07 16.42
N ILE A 221 -7.84 3.19 15.64
CA ILE A 221 -8.80 4.28 15.74
C ILE A 221 -10.18 3.67 16.04
N PRO A 222 -10.65 3.68 17.30
CA PRO A 222 -11.91 3.04 17.69
C PRO A 222 -13.13 3.52 16.90
N LEU A 223 -13.15 4.80 16.52
CA LEU A 223 -14.27 5.43 15.80
C LEU A 223 -14.48 4.82 14.40
N LEU A 224 -13.46 4.18 13.82
CA LEU A 224 -13.59 3.55 12.50
C LEU A 224 -14.33 2.20 12.53
N ASP A 225 -14.52 1.63 13.72
CA ASP A 225 -15.26 0.38 13.93
C ASP A 225 -16.73 0.64 14.37
N ASP A 226 -17.02 1.81 14.94
CA ASP A 226 -18.39 2.23 15.29
C ASP A 226 -19.12 2.84 14.08
N LEU A 227 -19.58 1.97 13.19
CA LEU A 227 -20.38 2.37 12.02
C LEU A 227 -21.83 2.74 12.37
N THR A 228 -22.25 2.53 13.63
CA THR A 228 -23.60 2.93 14.09
C THR A 228 -23.66 4.40 14.43
N SER A 229 -22.61 4.94 15.04
CA SER A 229 -22.52 6.35 15.42
C SER A 229 -21.80 7.20 14.38
N TYR A 230 -20.90 6.60 13.58
CA TYR A 230 -20.06 7.32 12.63
C TYR A 230 -20.22 6.81 11.20
N ALA A 231 -20.17 7.73 10.24
CA ALA A 231 -20.03 7.41 8.83
C ALA A 231 -18.54 7.32 8.48
N LYS A 232 -18.13 6.23 7.83
CA LYS A 232 -16.77 6.03 7.34
C LYS A 232 -16.73 6.17 5.82
N THR A 233 -15.86 7.05 5.32
CA THR A 233 -15.51 7.13 3.89
C THR A 233 -14.03 6.89 3.75
N THR A 234 -13.64 5.98 2.86
CA THR A 234 -12.25 5.66 2.60
C THR A 234 -11.94 5.91 1.13
N LEU A 235 -10.79 6.53 0.87
CA LEU A 235 -10.34 6.93 -0.46
C LEU A 235 -8.85 6.60 -0.58
N VAL A 236 -8.44 6.09 -1.74
CA VAL A 236 -7.03 5.95 -2.13
C VAL A 236 -6.78 6.81 -3.36
N ARG A 237 -5.71 7.61 -3.33
CA ARG A 237 -5.28 8.43 -4.45
C ARG A 237 -3.77 8.40 -4.59
N ASP A 238 -3.31 8.10 -5.79
CA ASP A 238 -1.93 8.32 -6.18
C ASP A 238 -1.77 9.78 -6.60
N ILE A 239 -0.77 10.44 -6.03
CA ILE A 239 -0.45 11.83 -6.33
C ILE A 239 1.03 11.92 -6.70
N PRO A 240 1.43 12.64 -7.76
CA PRO A 240 2.79 12.59 -8.29
C PRO A 240 3.77 13.50 -7.50
N TYR A 241 3.81 13.36 -6.18
CA TYR A 241 4.78 14.01 -5.30
C TYR A 241 5.07 13.15 -4.07
N GLY A 242 6.18 13.45 -3.38
CA GLY A 242 6.59 12.75 -2.17
C GLY A 242 5.58 12.90 -1.03
N TYR A 243 5.54 11.91 -0.12
CA TYR A 243 4.62 11.91 1.01
C TYR A 243 4.87 13.10 1.96
N GLU A 244 6.12 13.56 2.05
CA GLU A 244 6.55 14.69 2.85
C GLU A 244 5.79 15.98 2.50
N PHE A 245 5.57 16.23 1.21
CA PHE A 245 4.82 17.40 0.75
C PHE A 245 3.34 17.32 1.13
N LEU A 246 2.76 16.12 1.10
CA LEU A 246 1.37 15.93 1.53
C LEU A 246 1.22 16.13 3.03
N ILE A 247 2.16 15.61 3.81
CA ILE A 247 2.15 15.77 5.28
C ILE A 247 2.36 17.24 5.65
N GLU A 248 3.31 17.94 5.02
CA GLU A 248 3.51 19.37 5.22
C GLU A 248 2.25 20.17 4.87
N ASN A 249 1.64 19.89 3.72
CA ASN A 249 0.39 20.53 3.32
C ASN A 249 -0.75 20.27 4.33
N LEU A 250 -0.89 19.03 4.83
CA LEU A 250 -1.95 18.68 5.77
C LEU A 250 -1.75 19.37 7.13
N MET A 251 -0.50 19.58 7.55
CA MET A 251 -0.16 20.17 8.85
C MET A 251 -0.12 21.70 8.83
N ASP A 252 -0.04 22.35 7.66
CA ASP A 252 -0.06 23.82 7.57
C ASP A 252 -1.49 24.38 7.55
N PRO A 253 -2.00 25.01 8.63
CA PRO A 253 -3.32 25.63 8.61
C PRO A 253 -3.39 26.87 7.69
N SER A 254 -2.26 27.46 7.30
CA SER A 254 -2.22 28.72 6.55
C SER A 254 -2.78 28.56 5.14
N HIS A 255 -2.60 27.41 4.50
CA HIS A 255 -3.19 27.14 3.18
C HIS A 255 -4.72 27.09 3.20
N VAL A 256 -5.34 26.85 4.36
CA VAL A 256 -6.75 26.46 4.44
C VAL A 256 -7.67 27.56 3.93
N ASN A 257 -7.44 28.81 4.34
CA ASN A 257 -8.27 29.96 3.94
C ASN A 257 -8.14 30.33 2.46
N TYR A 258 -6.98 30.05 1.85
CA TYR A 258 -6.68 30.47 0.49
C TYR A 258 -6.95 29.35 -0.53
N ALA A 259 -6.37 28.18 -0.32
CA ALA A 259 -6.46 27.06 -1.27
C ALA A 259 -7.87 26.45 -1.33
N HIS A 260 -8.64 26.53 -0.23
CA HIS A 260 -10.02 26.02 -0.17
C HIS A 260 -11.07 27.13 -0.22
N HIS A 261 -10.71 28.34 -0.69
CA HIS A 261 -11.64 29.45 -0.83
C HIS A 261 -12.85 29.08 -1.72
N GLY A 262 -14.07 29.26 -1.19
CA GLY A 262 -15.30 28.90 -1.89
C GLY A 262 -15.63 27.40 -1.94
N ILE A 263 -14.71 26.54 -1.47
CA ILE A 263 -14.89 25.08 -1.42
C ILE A 263 -15.22 24.64 0.02
N MET A 264 -14.43 25.09 1.00
CA MET A 264 -14.67 24.80 2.42
C MET A 264 -15.36 25.98 3.10
N LYS A 265 -16.44 25.71 3.84
CA LYS A 265 -17.06 26.69 4.74
C LYS A 265 -16.26 26.76 6.02
N ILE A 266 -15.29 27.66 6.07
CA ILE A 266 -14.56 27.99 7.28
C ILE A 266 -15.42 29.00 8.05
N GLY A 267 -15.64 28.78 9.35
CA GLY A 267 -16.36 29.73 10.20
C GLY A 267 -15.71 31.10 10.10
N LYS A 268 -16.50 32.18 9.96
CA LYS A 268 -15.96 33.54 9.99
C LYS A 268 -15.23 33.73 11.32
N ILE A 269 -13.93 34.01 11.26
CA ILE A 269 -13.21 34.49 12.43
C ILE A 269 -13.78 35.88 12.72
N GLU A 270 -14.62 35.99 13.76
CA GLU A 270 -14.99 37.28 14.31
C GLU A 270 -13.71 37.88 14.89
N VAL A 271 -13.06 38.75 14.12
CA VAL A 271 -12.01 39.60 14.65
C VAL A 271 -12.72 40.69 15.45
N PRO A 272 -12.54 40.76 16.78
CA PRO A 272 -13.11 41.85 17.56
C PRO A 272 -12.60 43.17 16.98
N ASN A 273 -13.51 44.10 16.70
CA ASN A 273 -13.15 45.42 16.19
C ASN A 273 -12.04 46.03 17.07
N ARG A 274 -10.91 46.36 16.45
CA ARG A 274 -9.86 47.19 17.05
C ARG A 274 -10.35 48.64 17.19
#